data_AF-A0A3N5NDS9-F1
#
_entry.id   AF-A0A3N5NDS9-F1
#
_cell.length_a   1.000
_cell.length_b   1.000
_cell.length_c   1.000
_cell.angle_alpha   90.00
_cell.angle_beta   90.00
_cell.angle_gamma   90.00
#
_symmetry.space_group_name_H-M   'P 1'
#
loop_
_entity.id
_entity.type
_entity.pdbx_description
1 polymer ?
#
loop_
_entity_poly.entity_id
_entity_poly.type
_entity_poly.pdbx_seq_one_letter_code
_entity_poly.pdbx_strand_id
1 'polypeptide(L)'
;APTIGGVLATLFGWRACFAFRMAFGSLALLFAFWRLSETNRHRESAETARQLVQGYASLFRSRLFWGYTLTTSFISAVFFAFVAGAPYVMIELMGRSPAEYGMYFAIVPSGYILGNFLSGRFAGRMGPNRMILAGTFMVLISIAVMAAAFGTGFVHPAALFGPTFLVGAGNGLVLPSGTAGAISVKPDLAGAAAGLAGSCQIGFGALVAPLIGAALDTTAWPLITVMAISSLCAIAPFGLVAGGRDAKPGH
;
A
#
# COMPACT_ATOMS: atom_id res chain seq x y z
N ALA A 1 -5.90 -1.21 -15.35
CA ALA A 1 -7.20 -1.74 -14.87
C ALA A 1 -8.41 -0.94 -15.36
N PRO A 2 -8.44 0.42 -15.36
CA PRO A 2 -9.64 1.17 -15.74
C PRO A 2 -10.03 1.03 -17.22
N THR A 3 -9.06 0.93 -18.13
CA THR A 3 -9.30 0.96 -19.59
C THR A 3 -10.07 -0.25 -20.10
N ILE A 4 -9.63 -1.47 -19.75
CA ILE A 4 -10.31 -2.72 -20.17
C ILE A 4 -11.65 -2.87 -19.45
N GLY A 5 -11.71 -2.56 -18.15
CA GLY A 5 -12.95 -2.63 -17.38
C GLY A 5 -14.00 -1.62 -17.83
N GLY A 6 -13.58 -0.40 -18.21
CA GLY A 6 -14.46 0.63 -18.76
C GLY A 6 -15.05 0.22 -20.10
N VAL A 7 -14.21 -0.28 -21.03
CA VAL A 7 -14.67 -0.78 -22.34
C VAL A 7 -15.62 -1.97 -22.20
N LEU A 8 -15.32 -2.92 -21.30
CA LEU A 8 -16.24 -4.04 -21.03
C LEU A 8 -17.57 -3.56 -20.46
N ALA A 9 -17.54 -2.62 -19.51
CA ALA A 9 -18.74 -2.12 -18.86
C ALA A 9 -19.63 -1.31 -19.82
N THR A 10 -19.03 -0.53 -20.74
CA THR A 10 -19.79 0.26 -21.72
C THR A 10 -20.39 -0.59 -22.83
N LEU A 11 -19.66 -1.60 -23.32
CA LEU A 11 -20.12 -2.44 -24.43
C LEU A 11 -21.03 -3.59 -23.99
N PHE A 12 -20.73 -4.21 -22.84
CA PHE A 12 -21.36 -5.47 -22.41
C PHE A 12 -21.98 -5.40 -21.01
N GLY A 13 -22.00 -4.20 -20.40
CA GLY A 13 -22.54 -3.97 -19.07
C GLY A 13 -21.61 -4.44 -17.95
N TRP A 14 -21.95 -4.04 -16.71
CA TRP A 14 -21.14 -4.31 -15.53
C TRP A 14 -20.94 -5.81 -15.23
N ARG A 15 -21.88 -6.67 -15.65
CA ARG A 15 -21.82 -8.13 -15.48
C ARG A 15 -20.64 -8.74 -16.24
N ALA A 16 -20.29 -8.18 -17.39
CA ALA A 16 -19.16 -8.67 -18.19
C ALA A 16 -17.82 -8.52 -17.44
N CYS A 17 -17.66 -7.48 -16.63
CA CYS A 17 -16.48 -7.30 -15.78
C CYS A 17 -16.33 -8.42 -14.73
N PHE A 18 -17.43 -9.00 -14.24
CA PHE A 18 -17.38 -10.14 -13.33
C PHE A 18 -17.09 -11.44 -14.08
N ALA A 19 -17.76 -11.68 -15.22
CA ALA A 19 -17.52 -12.85 -16.05
C ALA A 19 -16.06 -12.93 -16.52
N PHE A 20 -15.47 -11.81 -16.95
CA PHE A 20 -14.07 -11.73 -17.34
C PHE A 20 -13.12 -12.07 -16.19
N ARG A 21 -13.35 -11.50 -14.99
CA ARG A 21 -12.55 -11.80 -13.78
C ARG A 21 -12.65 -13.27 -13.38
N MET A 22 -13.84 -13.86 -13.50
CA MET A 22 -14.06 -15.29 -13.25
C MET A 22 -13.29 -16.15 -14.25
N ALA A 23 -13.41 -15.88 -15.56
CA ALA A 23 -12.70 -16.63 -16.59
C ALA A 23 -11.17 -16.55 -16.41
N PHE A 24 -10.63 -15.35 -16.15
CA PHE A 24 -9.21 -15.18 -15.88
C PHE A 24 -8.75 -15.93 -14.62
N GLY A 25 -9.53 -15.86 -13.54
CA GLY A 25 -9.25 -16.61 -12.30
C GLY A 25 -9.28 -18.12 -12.51
N SER A 26 -10.26 -18.64 -13.27
CA SER A 26 -10.35 -20.06 -13.62
C SER A 26 -9.18 -20.53 -14.48
N LEU A 27 -8.74 -19.73 -15.45
CA LEU A 27 -7.56 -20.04 -16.27
C LEU A 27 -6.29 -20.07 -15.42
N ALA A 28 -6.10 -19.09 -14.53
CA ALA A 28 -4.98 -19.08 -13.60
C ALA A 28 -4.99 -20.29 -12.65
N LEU A 29 -6.17 -20.69 -12.16
CA LEU A 29 -6.34 -21.87 -11.32
C LEU A 29 -6.02 -23.16 -12.08
N LEU A 30 -6.51 -23.32 -13.31
CA LEU A 30 -6.20 -24.47 -14.16
C LEU A 30 -4.70 -24.57 -14.45
N PHE A 31 -4.06 -23.43 -14.74
CA PHE A 31 -2.62 -23.37 -14.95
C PHE A 31 -1.85 -23.76 -13.69
N ALA A 32 -2.24 -23.23 -12.53
CA ALA A 32 -1.65 -23.59 -11.24
C ALA A 32 -1.83 -25.08 -10.94
N PHE A 33 -3.02 -25.64 -11.20
CA PHE A 33 -3.31 -27.06 -10.99
C PHE A 33 -2.40 -27.99 -11.83
N TRP A 34 -2.03 -27.57 -13.05
CA TRP A 34 -1.15 -28.37 -13.91
C TRP A 34 0.35 -28.10 -13.72
N ARG A 35 0.73 -26.89 -13.31
CA ARG A 35 2.15 -26.46 -13.25
C ARG A 35 2.74 -26.41 -11.86
N LEU A 36 1.92 -26.23 -10.82
CA LEU A 36 2.40 -26.09 -9.46
C LEU A 36 2.55 -27.48 -8.83
N SER A 37 3.79 -27.96 -8.77
CA SER A 37 4.12 -29.18 -8.04
C SER A 37 3.86 -28.99 -6.54
N GLU A 38 3.40 -30.04 -5.87
CA GLU A 38 3.27 -30.04 -4.41
C GLU A 38 4.62 -29.71 -3.74
N THR A 39 4.65 -28.63 -2.96
CA THR A 39 5.85 -28.18 -2.22
C THR A 39 5.76 -28.52 -0.73
N ASN A 40 4.60 -28.95 -0.24
CA ASN A 40 4.45 -29.36 1.15
C ASN A 40 5.07 -30.74 1.39
N ARG A 41 6.31 -30.74 1.92
CA ARG A 41 7.05 -31.95 2.32
C ARG A 41 6.63 -32.52 3.67
N HIS A 42 5.77 -31.84 4.42
CA HIS A 42 5.39 -32.15 5.79
C HIS A 42 3.87 -32.30 5.93
N ARG A 43 3.23 -33.06 5.01
CA ARG A 43 1.77 -33.26 5.01
C ARG A 43 1.23 -33.91 6.30
N GLU A 44 2.06 -34.66 7.02
CA GLU A 44 1.67 -35.43 8.21
C GLU A 44 1.78 -34.62 9.52
N SER A 45 2.55 -33.53 9.53
CA SER A 45 2.68 -32.62 10.67
C SER A 45 1.84 -31.36 10.43
N ALA A 46 0.52 -31.53 10.36
CA ALA A 46 -0.38 -30.40 10.49
C ALA A 46 -0.12 -29.73 11.85
N GLU A 47 0.20 -28.44 11.84
CA GLU A 47 0.42 -27.71 13.08
C GLU A 47 -0.82 -27.81 13.96
N THR A 48 -0.63 -28.26 15.20
CA THR A 48 -1.71 -28.29 16.18
C THR A 48 -2.22 -26.86 16.39
N ALA A 49 -3.52 -26.67 16.68
CA ALA A 49 -4.09 -25.36 16.98
C ALA A 49 -3.26 -24.56 18.03
N ARG A 50 -2.65 -25.26 18.99
CA ARG A 50 -1.71 -24.68 19.97
C ARG A 50 -0.45 -24.09 19.33
N GLN A 51 0.16 -24.78 18.37
CA GLN A 51 1.36 -24.32 17.65
C GLN A 51 1.04 -23.10 16.79
N LEU A 52 -0.10 -23.10 16.11
CA LEU A 52 -0.61 -21.92 15.38
C LEU A 52 -0.75 -20.71 16.31
N VAL A 53 -1.47 -20.85 17.44
CA VAL A 53 -1.64 -19.75 18.41
C VAL A 53 -0.31 -19.26 18.97
N GLN A 54 0.62 -20.17 19.28
CA GLN A 54 1.96 -19.82 19.73
C GLN A 54 2.75 -19.07 18.64
N GLY A 55 2.63 -19.51 17.38
CA GLY A 55 3.23 -18.86 16.23
C GLY A 55 2.75 -17.41 16.09
N TYR A 56 1.43 -17.20 16.08
CA TYR A 56 0.83 -15.86 16.06
C TYR A 56 1.26 -15.03 17.28
N ALA A 57 1.17 -15.54 18.50
CA ALA A 57 1.60 -14.82 19.70
C ALA A 57 3.08 -14.40 19.63
N SER A 58 3.92 -15.24 19.03
CA SER A 58 5.32 -14.95 18.83
C SER A 58 5.58 -13.86 17.79
N LEU A 59 4.70 -13.72 16.77
CA LEU A 59 4.71 -12.61 15.80
C LEU A 59 4.23 -11.32 16.47
N PHE A 60 3.14 -11.38 17.22
CA PHE A 60 2.58 -10.24 17.97
C PHE A 60 3.59 -9.61 18.94
N ARG A 61 4.52 -10.41 19.49
CA ARG A 61 5.60 -9.93 20.38
C ARG A 61 6.81 -9.35 19.64
N SER A 62 6.92 -9.54 18.33
CA SER A 62 8.08 -9.09 17.57
C SER A 62 7.97 -7.63 17.18
N ARG A 63 8.83 -6.78 17.79
CA ARG A 63 8.92 -5.36 17.45
C ARG A 63 9.34 -5.12 16.00
N LEU A 64 10.22 -5.98 15.46
CA LEU A 64 10.69 -5.88 14.08
C LEU A 64 9.56 -6.18 13.08
N PHE A 65 8.72 -7.18 13.37
CA PHE A 65 7.53 -7.49 12.56
C PHE A 65 6.57 -6.30 12.52
N TRP A 66 6.28 -5.72 13.68
CA TRP A 66 5.40 -4.56 13.78
C TRP A 66 5.99 -3.31 13.12
N GLY A 67 7.30 -3.11 13.18
CA GLY A 67 7.96 -2.03 12.46
C GLY A 67 7.70 -2.07 10.95
N TYR A 68 7.90 -3.23 10.30
CA TYR A 68 7.57 -3.39 8.89
C TYR A 68 6.06 -3.29 8.61
N THR A 69 5.25 -3.97 9.42
CA THR A 69 3.80 -4.07 9.21
C THR A 69 3.11 -2.71 9.38
N LEU A 70 3.44 -1.96 10.43
CA LEU A 70 2.83 -0.65 10.67
C LEU A 70 3.31 0.38 9.64
N THR A 71 4.61 0.41 9.30
CA THR A 71 5.10 1.34 8.27
C THR A 71 4.41 1.07 6.92
N THR A 72 4.30 -0.18 6.49
CA THR A 72 3.57 -0.50 5.25
C THR A 72 2.08 -0.20 5.33
N SER A 73 1.45 -0.40 6.49
CA SER A 73 0.02 -0.10 6.72
C SER A 73 -0.28 1.40 6.72
N PHE A 74 0.60 2.22 7.30
CA PHE A 74 0.42 3.67 7.28
C PHE A 74 0.70 4.26 5.89
N ILE A 75 1.67 3.73 5.15
CA ILE A 75 1.92 4.17 3.77
C ILE A 75 0.77 3.77 2.83
N SER A 76 0.18 2.57 2.99
CA SER A 76 -1.03 2.20 2.24
C SER A 76 -2.23 3.07 2.64
N ALA A 77 -2.35 3.44 3.92
CA ALA A 77 -3.39 4.34 4.39
C ALA A 77 -3.34 5.71 3.71
N VAL A 78 -2.15 6.26 3.41
CA VAL A 78 -2.01 7.49 2.59
C VAL A 78 -2.61 7.32 1.20
N PHE A 79 -2.40 6.16 0.56
CA PHE A 79 -2.98 5.87 -0.75
C PHE A 79 -4.50 5.73 -0.68
N PHE A 80 -5.03 4.97 0.29
CA PHE A 80 -6.48 4.84 0.48
C PHE A 80 -7.15 6.18 0.83
N ALA A 81 -6.47 7.01 1.62
CA ALA A 81 -6.90 8.37 1.93
C ALA A 81 -7.11 9.18 0.64
N PHE A 82 -6.08 9.17 -0.21
CA PHE A 82 -6.12 9.85 -1.49
C PHE A 82 -7.25 9.35 -2.39
N VAL A 83 -7.41 8.03 -2.53
CA VAL A 83 -8.48 7.45 -3.35
C VAL A 83 -9.86 7.83 -2.83
N ALA A 84 -10.04 7.91 -1.51
CA ALA A 84 -11.31 8.30 -0.90
C ALA A 84 -11.63 9.79 -1.06
N GLY A 85 -10.64 10.68 -0.90
CA GLY A 85 -10.87 12.13 -0.89
C GLY A 85 -10.64 12.86 -2.21
N ALA A 86 -9.79 12.35 -3.10
CA ALA A 86 -9.44 13.03 -4.35
C ALA A 86 -10.64 13.29 -5.29
N PRO A 87 -11.62 12.37 -5.44
CA PRO A 87 -12.81 12.66 -6.24
C PRO A 87 -13.58 13.87 -5.71
N TYR A 88 -13.78 13.97 -4.39
CA TYR A 88 -14.46 15.11 -3.78
C TYR A 88 -13.71 16.42 -4.03
N VAL A 89 -12.40 16.44 -3.78
CA VAL A 89 -11.58 17.65 -3.97
C VAL A 89 -11.58 18.11 -5.45
N MET A 90 -11.52 17.18 -6.40
CA MET A 90 -11.44 17.55 -7.81
C MET A 90 -12.81 17.83 -8.44
N ILE A 91 -13.83 17.03 -8.13
CA ILE A 91 -15.14 17.11 -8.78
C ILE A 91 -16.03 18.11 -8.03
N GLU A 92 -16.21 17.94 -6.72
CA GLU A 92 -17.13 18.77 -5.93
C GLU A 92 -16.52 20.14 -5.61
N LEU A 93 -15.26 20.18 -5.16
CA LEU A 93 -14.64 21.44 -4.73
C LEU A 93 -14.07 22.28 -5.89
N MET A 94 -13.40 21.64 -6.87
CA MET A 94 -12.83 22.33 -8.03
C MET A 94 -13.77 22.39 -9.24
N GLY A 95 -14.95 21.76 -9.18
CA GLY A 95 -15.94 21.74 -10.27
C GLY A 95 -15.46 21.04 -11.54
N ARG A 96 -14.48 20.12 -11.44
CA ARG A 96 -13.89 19.46 -12.62
C ARG A 96 -14.68 18.22 -13.02
N SER A 97 -14.57 17.87 -14.31
CA SER A 97 -15.28 16.71 -14.84
C SER A 97 -14.69 15.39 -14.32
N PRO A 98 -15.52 14.35 -14.15
CA PRO A 98 -15.03 13.00 -13.83
C PRO A 98 -14.03 12.44 -14.87
N ALA A 99 -14.15 12.86 -16.13
CA ALA A 99 -13.23 12.47 -17.20
C ALA A 99 -11.82 13.04 -16.96
N GLU A 100 -11.75 14.33 -16.58
CA GLU A 100 -10.50 14.99 -16.23
C GLU A 100 -9.86 14.34 -14.98
N TYR A 101 -10.67 14.02 -13.96
CA TYR A 101 -10.21 13.25 -12.80
C TYR A 101 -9.57 11.93 -13.21
N GLY A 102 -10.21 11.18 -14.11
CA GLY A 102 -9.67 9.91 -14.62
C GLY A 102 -8.30 10.05 -15.30
N MET A 103 -8.06 11.15 -16.02
CA MET A 103 -6.77 11.44 -16.66
C MET A 103 -5.68 11.72 -15.63
N TYR A 104 -5.95 12.60 -14.66
CA TYR A 104 -5.00 12.95 -13.60
C TYR A 104 -4.73 11.78 -12.64
N PHE A 105 -5.75 10.97 -12.36
CA PHE A 105 -5.62 9.78 -11.50
C PHE A 105 -4.62 8.76 -12.06
N ALA A 106 -4.33 8.77 -13.36
CA ALA A 106 -3.30 7.93 -13.96
C ALA A 106 -1.86 8.25 -13.51
N ILE A 107 -1.62 9.42 -12.90
CA ILE A 107 -0.30 9.82 -12.38
C ILE A 107 0.13 8.98 -11.17
N VAL A 108 -0.82 8.60 -10.31
CA VAL A 108 -0.52 7.78 -9.12
C VAL A 108 -0.02 6.37 -9.47
N PRO A 109 -0.73 5.58 -10.31
CA PRO A 109 -0.26 4.26 -10.69
C PRO A 109 1.01 4.30 -11.53
N SER A 110 1.28 5.35 -12.31
CA SER A 110 2.55 5.46 -13.05
C SER A 110 3.74 5.62 -12.10
N GLY A 111 3.61 6.44 -11.06
CA GLY A 111 4.58 6.51 -9.97
C GLY A 111 4.74 5.16 -9.27
N TYR A 112 3.65 4.48 -8.96
CA TYR A 112 3.68 3.16 -8.32
C TYR A 112 4.40 2.09 -9.14
N ILE A 113 4.20 2.08 -10.46
CA ILE A 113 4.92 1.18 -11.39
C ILE A 113 6.42 1.47 -11.34
N LEU A 114 6.82 2.75 -11.40
CA LEU A 114 8.23 3.14 -11.30
C LEU A 114 8.82 2.72 -9.95
N GLY A 115 8.13 2.99 -8.85
CA GLY A 115 8.56 2.61 -7.50
C GLY A 115 8.77 1.10 -7.36
N ASN A 116 7.83 0.28 -7.85
CA ASN A 116 7.97 -1.17 -7.84
C ASN A 116 9.12 -1.66 -8.71
N PHE A 117 9.29 -1.08 -9.89
CA PHE A 117 10.41 -1.40 -10.78
C PHE A 117 11.76 -1.13 -10.10
N LEU A 118 11.91 0.08 -9.51
CA LEU A 118 13.08 0.44 -8.73
C LEU A 118 13.25 -0.51 -7.54
N SER A 119 12.14 -0.92 -6.93
CA SER A 119 12.17 -1.85 -5.80
C SER A 119 12.81 -3.18 -6.19
N GLY A 120 12.27 -3.84 -7.22
CA GLY A 120 12.82 -5.11 -7.72
C GLY A 120 14.26 -4.98 -8.21
N ARG A 121 14.63 -3.84 -8.80
CA ARG A 121 15.96 -3.63 -9.38
C ARG A 121 17.06 -3.36 -8.34
N PHE A 122 16.71 -2.68 -7.24
CA PHE A 122 17.65 -2.22 -6.22
C PHE A 122 17.55 -2.96 -4.88
N ALA A 123 16.54 -3.83 -4.68
CA ALA A 123 16.37 -4.65 -3.47
C ALA A 123 17.64 -5.38 -3.05
N GLY A 124 18.32 -6.05 -3.98
CA GLY A 124 19.55 -6.79 -3.69
C GLY A 124 20.77 -5.92 -3.37
N ARG A 125 20.78 -4.63 -3.73
CA ARG A 125 21.93 -3.73 -3.54
C ARG A 125 21.78 -2.77 -2.36
N MET A 126 20.59 -2.21 -2.18
CA MET A 126 20.33 -1.20 -1.14
C MET A 126 19.75 -1.80 0.14
N GLY A 127 19.14 -2.98 0.05
CA GLY A 127 18.46 -3.63 1.16
C GLY A 127 17.09 -3.00 1.47
N PRO A 128 16.16 -3.78 2.05
CA PRO A 128 14.76 -3.38 2.21
C PRO A 128 14.58 -2.13 3.07
N ASN A 129 15.38 -1.96 4.13
CA ASN A 129 15.23 -0.84 5.07
C ASN A 129 15.50 0.52 4.40
N ARG A 130 16.54 0.62 3.57
CA ARG A 130 16.87 1.87 2.89
C ARG A 130 15.79 2.26 1.89
N MET A 131 15.19 1.26 1.25
CA MET A 131 14.11 1.47 0.28
C MET A 131 12.81 1.88 0.95
N ILE A 132 12.49 1.27 2.10
CA ILE A 132 11.35 1.69 2.93
C ILE A 132 11.56 3.14 3.37
N LEU A 133 12.75 3.47 3.89
CA LEU A 133 13.04 4.83 4.35
C LEU A 133 12.93 5.85 3.20
N ALA A 134 13.56 5.56 2.05
CA ALA A 134 13.50 6.41 0.87
C ALA A 134 12.05 6.61 0.40
N GLY A 135 11.27 5.53 0.30
CA GLY A 135 9.87 5.62 -0.12
C GLY A 135 8.99 6.38 0.88
N THR A 136 9.21 6.20 2.18
CA THR A 136 8.51 6.97 3.23
C THR A 136 8.82 8.47 3.13
N PHE A 137 10.09 8.85 2.88
CA PHE A 137 10.44 10.25 2.66
C PHE A 137 9.86 10.81 1.37
N MET A 138 9.79 10.04 0.29
CA MET A 138 9.12 10.47 -0.95
C MET A 138 7.64 10.78 -0.71
N VAL A 139 6.94 9.95 0.06
CA VAL A 139 5.54 10.19 0.45
C VAL A 139 5.43 11.46 1.30
N LEU A 140 6.32 11.66 2.28
CA LEU A 140 6.29 12.84 3.14
C LEU A 140 6.54 14.13 2.34
N ILE A 141 7.55 14.14 1.46
CA ILE A 141 7.86 15.26 0.57
C ILE A 141 6.66 15.56 -0.33
N SER A 142 6.02 14.53 -0.88
CA SER A 142 4.81 14.71 -1.67
C SER A 142 3.72 15.47 -0.91
N ILE A 143 3.46 15.07 0.33
CA ILE A 143 2.40 15.67 1.13
C ILE A 143 2.77 17.10 1.52
N ALA A 144 4.06 17.35 1.82
CA ALA A 144 4.55 18.69 2.11
C ALA A 144 4.41 19.63 0.90
N VAL A 145 4.76 19.17 -0.31
CA VAL A 145 4.58 19.94 -1.55
C VAL A 145 3.10 20.21 -1.83
N MET A 146 2.24 19.21 -1.63
CA MET A 146 0.80 19.36 -1.77
C MET A 146 0.24 20.38 -0.76
N ALA A 147 0.62 20.28 0.51
CA ALA A 147 0.22 21.22 1.56
C ALA A 147 0.69 22.65 1.28
N ALA A 148 1.92 22.82 0.81
CA ALA A 148 2.47 24.12 0.43
C ALA A 148 1.69 24.75 -0.73
N ALA A 149 1.39 23.98 -1.78
CA ALA A 149 0.63 24.48 -2.94
C ALA A 149 -0.78 24.94 -2.57
N PHE A 150 -1.50 24.16 -1.75
CA PHE A 150 -2.81 24.57 -1.24
C PHE A 150 -2.72 25.75 -0.25
N GLY A 151 -1.64 25.82 0.54
CA GLY A 151 -1.37 26.92 1.46
C GLY A 151 -1.14 28.28 0.78
N THR A 152 -0.60 28.29 -0.45
CA THR A 152 -0.46 29.52 -1.25
C THR A 152 -1.74 29.90 -2.00
N GLY A 153 -2.85 29.20 -1.79
CA GLY A 153 -4.11 29.42 -2.50
C GLY A 153 -4.13 28.89 -3.93
N PHE A 154 -3.13 28.07 -4.33
CA PHE A 154 -3.08 27.49 -5.67
C PHE A 154 -3.98 26.25 -5.75
N VAL A 155 -5.29 26.50 -5.92
CA VAL A 155 -6.32 25.46 -6.04
C VAL A 155 -6.43 25.00 -7.50
N HIS A 156 -5.58 24.04 -7.88
CA HIS A 156 -5.53 23.47 -9.24
C HIS A 156 -5.34 21.94 -9.20
N PRO A 157 -5.90 21.16 -10.14
CA PRO A 157 -5.70 19.71 -10.20
C PRO A 157 -4.22 19.29 -10.21
N ALA A 158 -3.35 20.06 -10.86
CA ALA A 158 -1.91 19.83 -10.85
C ALA A 158 -1.28 19.91 -9.44
N ALA A 159 -1.81 20.77 -8.56
CA ALA A 159 -1.36 20.87 -7.17
C ALA A 159 -1.70 19.62 -6.34
N LEU A 160 -2.83 18.99 -6.68
CA LEU A 160 -3.30 17.76 -6.03
C LEU A 160 -2.58 16.51 -6.59
N PHE A 161 -2.50 16.39 -7.92
CA PHE A 161 -2.02 15.16 -8.59
C PHE A 161 -0.55 15.18 -8.98
N GLY A 162 0.08 16.35 -9.15
CA GLY A 162 1.50 16.44 -9.46
C GLY A 162 2.36 15.77 -8.38
N PRO A 163 2.18 16.14 -7.09
CA PRO A 163 2.93 15.51 -6.01
C PRO A 163 2.63 14.02 -5.86
N THR A 164 1.41 13.55 -6.13
CA THR A 164 1.00 12.17 -5.86
C THR A 164 1.70 11.11 -6.73
N PHE A 165 2.42 11.53 -7.77
CA PHE A 165 3.43 10.68 -8.41
C PHE A 165 4.44 10.13 -7.39
N LEU A 166 4.93 10.98 -6.48
CA LEU A 166 5.84 10.58 -5.40
C LEU A 166 5.14 9.73 -4.35
N VAL A 167 3.85 9.94 -4.08
CA VAL A 167 3.05 9.01 -3.24
C VAL A 167 3.04 7.61 -3.87
N GLY A 168 2.77 7.54 -5.17
CA GLY A 168 2.80 6.29 -5.93
C GLY A 168 4.17 5.63 -5.87
N ALA A 169 5.23 6.37 -6.23
CA ALA A 169 6.60 5.85 -6.23
C ALA A 169 7.06 5.39 -4.84
N GLY A 170 6.77 6.16 -3.80
CA GLY A 170 7.07 5.78 -2.42
C GLY A 170 6.32 4.53 -1.97
N ASN A 171 5.03 4.41 -2.30
CA ASN A 171 4.26 3.18 -2.08
C ASN A 171 4.90 1.98 -2.82
N GLY A 172 5.30 2.16 -4.07
CA GLY A 172 5.94 1.12 -4.87
C GLY A 172 7.30 0.66 -4.32
N LEU A 173 7.99 1.49 -3.55
CA LEU A 173 9.22 1.10 -2.84
C LEU A 173 8.92 0.42 -1.51
N VAL A 174 8.01 1.01 -0.71
CA VAL A 174 7.73 0.60 0.67
C VAL A 174 7.00 -0.74 0.73
N LEU A 175 5.92 -0.91 -0.05
CA LEU A 175 5.07 -2.11 0.06
C LEU A 175 5.84 -3.41 -0.21
N PRO A 176 6.49 -3.62 -1.36
CA PRO A 176 7.21 -4.88 -1.62
C PRO A 176 8.35 -5.11 -0.62
N SER A 177 9.12 -4.07 -0.29
CA SER A 177 10.26 -4.17 0.62
C SER A 177 9.82 -4.46 2.06
N GLY A 178 8.74 -3.82 2.51
CA GLY A 178 8.21 -3.99 3.86
C GLY A 178 7.43 -5.29 4.03
N THR A 179 6.68 -5.73 3.01
CA THR A 179 6.05 -7.05 3.05
C THR A 179 7.10 -8.17 3.07
N ALA A 180 8.14 -8.08 2.22
CA ALA A 180 9.26 -9.02 2.28
C ALA A 180 9.97 -8.96 3.65
N GLY A 181 10.19 -7.75 4.18
CA GLY A 181 10.75 -7.52 5.51
C GLY A 181 9.95 -8.21 6.61
N ALA A 182 8.63 -8.01 6.65
CA ALA A 182 7.72 -8.60 7.63
C ALA A 182 7.72 -10.14 7.58
N ILE A 183 7.71 -10.72 6.39
CA ILE A 183 7.77 -12.18 6.18
C ILE A 183 9.13 -12.73 6.64
N SER A 184 10.23 -12.01 6.37
CA SER A 184 11.58 -12.46 6.71
C SER A 184 11.87 -12.48 8.22
N VAL A 185 11.03 -11.84 9.06
CA VAL A 185 11.22 -11.82 10.52
C VAL A 185 11.10 -13.22 11.13
N LYS A 186 10.18 -14.04 10.60
CA LYS A 186 9.99 -15.44 11.02
C LYS A 186 9.68 -16.30 9.80
N PRO A 187 10.70 -16.81 9.09
CA PRO A 187 10.52 -17.61 7.89
C PRO A 187 9.63 -18.84 8.09
N ASP A 188 9.71 -19.47 9.28
CA ASP A 188 8.90 -20.64 9.65
C ASP A 188 7.39 -20.31 9.72
N LEU A 189 7.04 -19.04 9.91
CA LEU A 189 5.67 -18.54 10.00
C LEU A 189 5.32 -17.61 8.83
N ALA A 190 5.99 -17.78 7.68
CA ALA A 190 5.85 -16.87 6.54
C ALA A 190 4.40 -16.63 6.10
N GLY A 191 3.57 -17.68 6.10
CA GLY A 191 2.14 -17.57 5.75
C GLY A 191 1.36 -16.72 6.76
N ALA A 192 1.55 -16.97 8.06
CA ALA A 192 0.90 -16.20 9.12
C ALA A 192 1.38 -14.74 9.15
N ALA A 193 2.68 -14.51 8.94
CA ALA A 193 3.28 -13.19 8.85
C ALA A 193 2.73 -12.39 7.65
N ALA A 194 2.69 -13.01 6.46
CA ALA A 194 2.14 -12.38 5.25
C ALA A 194 0.64 -12.05 5.42
N GLY A 195 -0.13 -13.00 5.94
CA GLY A 195 -1.56 -12.83 6.17
C GLY A 195 -1.87 -11.73 7.18
N LEU A 196 -1.18 -11.72 8.32
CA LEU A 196 -1.35 -10.69 9.34
C LEU A 196 -0.91 -9.31 8.83
N ALA A 197 0.26 -9.21 8.19
CA ALA A 197 0.74 -7.95 7.64
C ALA A 197 -0.19 -7.38 6.57
N GLY A 198 -0.67 -8.22 5.65
CA GLY A 198 -1.64 -7.83 4.63
C GLY A 198 -2.99 -7.41 5.22
N SER A 199 -3.46 -8.12 6.26
CA SER A 199 -4.70 -7.77 6.96
C SER A 199 -4.60 -6.41 7.65
N CYS A 200 -3.47 -6.12 8.32
CA CYS A 200 -3.21 -4.80 8.87
C CYS A 200 -3.16 -3.73 7.78
N GLN A 201 -2.47 -3.99 6.67
CA GLN A 201 -2.33 -3.04 5.58
C GLN A 201 -3.69 -2.60 4.99
N ILE A 202 -4.59 -3.57 4.77
CA ILE A 202 -5.94 -3.31 4.28
C ILE A 202 -6.81 -2.71 5.39
N GLY A 203 -6.74 -3.24 6.60
CA GLY A 203 -7.54 -2.80 7.75
C GLY A 203 -7.30 -1.34 8.11
N PHE A 204 -6.04 -0.91 8.22
CA PHE A 204 -5.70 0.50 8.44
C PHE A 204 -6.18 1.37 7.27
N GLY A 205 -6.01 0.92 6.02
CA GLY A 205 -6.56 1.62 4.86
C GLY A 205 -8.08 1.82 4.93
N ALA A 206 -8.81 0.79 5.35
CA ALA A 206 -10.26 0.83 5.49
C ALA A 206 -10.73 1.78 6.60
N LEU A 207 -9.96 1.92 7.69
CA LEU A 207 -10.28 2.85 8.78
C LEU A 207 -10.15 4.32 8.36
N VAL A 208 -9.32 4.61 7.36
CA VAL A 208 -9.07 5.99 6.92
C VAL A 208 -10.19 6.55 6.04
N ALA A 209 -10.86 5.70 5.25
CA ALA A 209 -11.90 6.15 4.33
C ALA A 209 -13.12 6.81 5.03
N PRO A 210 -13.68 6.26 6.13
CA PRO A 210 -14.75 6.93 6.88
C PRO A 210 -14.30 8.23 7.54
N LEU A 211 -13.06 8.30 8.04
CA LEU A 211 -12.51 9.52 8.66
C LEU A 211 -12.46 10.68 7.67
N ILE A 212 -12.11 10.38 6.41
CA ILE A 212 -12.14 11.37 5.34
C ILE A 212 -13.58 11.73 5.00
N GLY A 213 -14.47 10.75 4.78
CA GLY A 213 -15.87 11.02 4.47
C GLY A 213 -16.58 11.90 5.51
N ALA A 214 -16.24 11.75 6.80
CA ALA A 214 -16.80 12.55 7.88
C ALA A 214 -16.12 13.93 8.05
N ALA A 215 -14.87 14.07 7.63
CA ALA A 215 -14.10 15.31 7.79
C ALA A 215 -14.09 16.19 6.53
N LEU A 216 -14.56 15.68 5.39
CA LEU A 216 -14.66 16.44 4.14
C LEU A 216 -15.76 17.50 4.24
N ASP A 217 -15.35 18.70 4.65
CA ASP A 217 -16.07 19.96 4.52
C ASP A 217 -15.76 20.65 3.17
N THR A 218 -16.08 21.94 3.03
CA THR A 218 -15.83 22.81 1.87
C THR A 218 -14.35 23.02 1.49
N THR A 219 -13.38 22.25 2.02
CA THR A 219 -11.94 22.44 1.76
C THR A 219 -11.17 21.14 1.56
N ALA A 220 -9.98 21.22 0.95
CA ALA A 220 -9.10 20.08 0.71
C ALA A 220 -8.19 19.69 1.91
N TRP A 221 -8.15 20.53 2.96
CA TRP A 221 -7.28 20.33 4.13
C TRP A 221 -7.52 19.05 4.93
N PRO A 222 -8.75 18.54 5.09
CA PRO A 222 -9.00 17.27 5.75
C PRO A 222 -8.24 16.11 5.10
N LEU A 223 -8.25 16.04 3.77
CA LEU A 223 -7.50 15.05 3.00
C LEU A 223 -5.99 15.16 3.26
N ILE A 224 -5.44 16.37 3.13
CA ILE A 224 -4.00 16.63 3.30
C ILE A 224 -3.56 16.27 4.73
N THR A 225 -4.35 16.65 5.74
CA THR A 225 -4.08 16.38 7.15
C THR A 225 -4.06 14.89 7.46
N VAL A 226 -5.04 14.13 6.97
CA VAL A 226 -5.10 12.68 7.18
C VAL A 226 -3.92 11.97 6.51
N MET A 227 -3.56 12.39 5.29
CA MET A 227 -2.37 11.89 4.60
C MET A 227 -1.09 12.22 5.38
N ALA A 228 -0.96 13.45 5.90
CA ALA A 228 0.19 13.90 6.67
C ALA A 228 0.35 13.10 7.98
N ILE A 229 -0.72 12.96 8.75
CA ILE A 229 -0.73 12.18 10.00
C ILE A 229 -0.33 10.73 9.71
N SER A 230 -0.93 10.12 8.69
CA SER A 230 -0.62 8.74 8.31
C SER A 230 0.85 8.59 7.92
N SER A 231 1.39 9.50 7.11
CA SER A 231 2.80 9.47 6.71
C SER A 231 3.77 9.71 7.87
N LEU A 232 3.42 10.56 8.83
CA LEU A 232 4.23 10.79 10.04
C LEU A 232 4.20 9.55 10.95
N CYS A 233 3.02 8.94 11.13
CA CYS A 233 2.85 7.69 11.85
C CYS A 233 3.61 6.52 11.21
N ALA A 234 3.95 6.57 9.91
CA ALA A 234 4.78 5.56 9.27
C ALA A 234 6.26 5.60 9.71
N ILE A 235 6.75 6.75 10.17
CA ILE A 235 8.15 6.97 10.56
C ILE A 235 8.46 6.38 11.94
N ALA A 236 7.55 6.54 12.90
CA ALA A 236 7.76 6.09 14.29
C ALA A 236 8.03 4.56 14.39
N PRO A 237 7.24 3.69 13.76
CA PRO A 237 7.48 2.24 13.73
C PRO A 237 8.75 1.87 12.98
N PHE A 238 9.17 2.64 11.97
CA PHE A 238 10.43 2.40 11.28
C PHE A 238 11.64 2.63 12.21
N GLY A 239 11.53 3.52 13.19
CA GLY A 239 12.54 3.67 14.25
C GLY A 239 12.80 2.36 15.01
N LEU A 240 11.78 1.51 15.18
CA LEU A 240 11.92 0.17 15.77
C LEU A 240 12.70 -0.80 14.84
N VAL A 241 12.60 -0.62 13.52
CA VAL A 241 13.34 -1.40 12.52
C VAL A 241 14.80 -0.95 12.44
N ALA A 242 15.05 0.36 12.56
CA ALA A 242 16.40 0.93 12.55
C ALA A 242 17.19 0.53 13.82
N GLY A 243 16.59 0.64 15.01
CA GLY A 243 17.24 0.29 16.28
C GLY A 243 17.43 -1.21 16.51
N GLY A 244 16.72 -2.07 15.77
CA GLY A 244 16.83 -3.53 15.89
C GLY A 244 18.14 -4.12 15.34
N ARG A 245 18.95 -3.35 14.59
CA ARG A 245 20.25 -3.80 14.05
C ARG A 245 21.45 -3.34 14.87
N ASP A 246 21.30 -2.39 15.80
CA ASP A 246 22.38 -2.03 16.73
C ASP A 246 22.53 -3.07 17.86
N ALA A 247 21.58 -4.00 17.98
CA ALA A 247 21.69 -5.19 18.81
C ALA A 247 22.17 -6.41 17.98
N LYS A 248 23.50 -6.51 17.82
CA LYS A 248 24.33 -7.64 17.33
C LYS A 248 24.82 -7.58 15.87
N PRO A 249 26.12 -7.32 15.67
CA PRO A 249 27.05 -8.32 15.17
C PRO A 249 27.47 -9.24 16.33
N GLY A 250 27.29 -10.54 16.17
CA GLY A 250 27.71 -11.54 17.16
C GLY A 250 29.23 -11.60 17.34
N HIS A 251 29.64 -11.79 18.59
CA HIS A 251 30.60 -12.82 18.96
C HIS A 251 29.88 -13.80 19.89
#